data_AF-A0AAU5MPU1-F1
#
_entry.id   AF-A0AAU5MPU1-F1
#
_cell.length_a   1.000
_cell.length_b   1.000
_cell.length_c   1.000
_cell.angle_alpha   90.00
_cell.angle_beta   90.00
_cell.angle_gamma   90.00
#
_symmetry.space_group_name_H-M   'P 1'
#
loop_
_entity.id
_entity.type
_entity.pdbx_description
1 polymer ?
#
loop_
_entity_poly.entity_id
_entity_poly.type
_entity_poly.pdbx_seq_one_letter_code
_entity_poly.pdbx_strand_id
1 'polypeptide(L)'
;MDEFRSNAGQVGGPFENSRLLLLTTTGARSGQPRTAILGYYPDRDRVLVVGSAGGSPKHPAWYHNLLAQPEVTVDLGLFSYPATAVVLRGAERDEVFARLVEADPGWGDYQARTTRTIPVVALVQRPGPPPGAERGSFAEALKTIHSAFRRELSLIRAEVAKSGTLGAQLQINCLTVCQGLHYHHTGESTGLFPALLQQHPELAEVIAVLEVEHDKIAVLLEELEQLAATPAAEVLPQVDELIAQLNAHLDREEAELLPYL
;
A
#
# COMPACT_ATOMS: atom_id res chain seq x y z
N MET A 1 -7.60 -17.12 -2.22
CA MET A 1 -6.56 -16.52 -3.09
C MET A 1 -7.19 -16.08 -4.40
N ASP A 2 -7.94 -16.95 -5.06
CA ASP A 2 -8.64 -16.60 -6.31
C ASP A 2 -9.64 -15.46 -6.09
N GLU A 3 -10.43 -15.51 -5.01
CA GLU A 3 -11.32 -14.40 -4.62
C GLU A 3 -10.57 -13.08 -4.39
N PHE A 4 -9.48 -13.10 -3.61
CA PHE A 4 -8.63 -11.93 -3.37
C PHE A 4 -8.12 -11.31 -4.68
N ARG A 5 -7.64 -12.15 -5.61
CA ARG A 5 -7.09 -11.67 -6.89
C ARG A 5 -8.20 -11.15 -7.82
N SER A 6 -9.34 -11.83 -7.87
CA SER A 6 -10.48 -11.44 -8.71
C SER A 6 -11.20 -10.20 -8.20
N ASN A 7 -11.10 -9.91 -6.89
CA ASN A 7 -11.79 -8.79 -6.24
C ASN A 7 -10.81 -7.72 -5.75
N ALA A 8 -9.69 -7.52 -6.45
CA ALA A 8 -8.76 -6.41 -6.20
C ALA A 8 -8.31 -6.30 -4.72
N GLY A 9 -8.06 -7.43 -4.07
CA GLY A 9 -7.58 -7.53 -2.70
C GLY A 9 -8.66 -7.77 -1.64
N GLN A 10 -9.92 -7.86 -2.04
CA GLN A 10 -11.04 -8.04 -1.12
C GLN A 10 -11.45 -9.51 -0.99
N VAL A 11 -11.85 -9.90 0.21
CA VAL A 11 -12.38 -11.24 0.54
C VAL A 11 -13.60 -11.05 1.43
N GLY A 12 -14.71 -11.70 1.10
CA GLY A 12 -15.95 -11.59 1.88
C GLY A 12 -15.92 -12.37 3.20
N GLY A 13 -17.02 -12.31 3.94
CA GLY A 13 -17.21 -13.10 5.16
C GLY A 13 -16.35 -12.61 6.33
N PRO A 14 -15.64 -13.49 7.07
CA PRO A 14 -14.84 -13.08 8.24
C PRO A 14 -13.70 -12.09 7.95
N PHE A 15 -13.38 -11.87 6.67
CA PHE A 15 -12.34 -10.94 6.22
C PHE A 15 -12.91 -9.70 5.51
N GLU A 16 -14.23 -9.51 5.55
CA GLU A 16 -14.89 -8.34 4.97
C GLU A 16 -14.32 -7.06 5.60
N ASN A 17 -13.89 -6.11 4.77
CA ASN A 17 -13.17 -4.89 5.15
C ASN A 17 -11.78 -5.09 5.79
N SER A 18 -11.26 -6.33 5.85
CA SER A 18 -9.90 -6.59 6.34
C SER A 18 -8.85 -6.27 5.28
N ARG A 19 -7.74 -5.69 5.73
CA ARG A 19 -6.60 -5.39 4.86
C ARG A 19 -5.75 -6.61 4.69
N LEU A 20 -5.80 -7.19 3.52
CA LEU A 20 -5.05 -8.40 3.20
C LEU A 20 -4.01 -8.11 2.13
N LEU A 21 -2.88 -8.80 2.23
CA LEU A 21 -1.92 -8.93 1.15
C LEU A 21 -1.60 -10.40 0.90
N LEU A 22 -1.17 -10.72 -0.30
CA LEU A 22 -0.48 -11.96 -0.58
C LEU A 22 1.03 -11.71 -0.49
N LEU A 23 1.68 -12.41 0.44
CA LEU A 23 3.14 -12.41 0.56
C LEU A 23 3.68 -13.68 -0.09
N THR A 24 4.43 -13.53 -1.18
CA THR A 24 5.14 -14.64 -1.82
C THR A 24 6.59 -14.66 -1.35
N THR A 25 7.01 -15.78 -0.80
CA THR A 25 8.34 -16.05 -0.22
C THR A 25 8.99 -17.26 -0.89
N THR A 26 10.31 -17.37 -0.85
CA THR A 26 11.03 -18.58 -1.28
C THR A 26 11.10 -19.59 -0.13
N GLY A 27 10.57 -20.79 -0.33
CA GLY A 27 10.54 -21.82 0.72
C GLY A 27 11.95 -22.22 1.20
N ALA A 28 12.29 -21.96 2.46
CA ALA A 28 13.65 -22.12 3.01
C ALA A 28 14.27 -23.51 2.81
N ARG A 29 13.43 -24.57 2.76
CA ARG A 29 13.88 -25.95 2.51
C ARG A 29 13.73 -26.39 1.06
N SER A 30 12.72 -25.87 0.36
CA SER A 30 12.30 -26.37 -0.94
C SER A 30 12.80 -25.55 -2.13
N GLY A 31 13.22 -24.30 -1.92
CA GLY A 31 13.49 -23.33 -2.99
C GLY A 31 12.26 -22.88 -3.80
N GLN A 32 11.10 -23.52 -3.60
CA GLN A 32 9.87 -23.20 -4.32
C GLN A 32 9.15 -21.95 -3.77
N PRO A 33 8.48 -21.15 -4.63
CA PRO A 33 7.61 -20.05 -4.20
C PRO A 33 6.48 -20.52 -3.26
N ARG A 34 6.20 -19.75 -2.22
CA ARG A 34 5.13 -19.99 -1.22
C ARG A 34 4.40 -18.70 -0.93
N THR A 35 3.10 -18.69 -1.17
CA THR A 35 2.25 -17.53 -0.93
C THR A 35 1.41 -17.71 0.32
N ALA A 36 1.36 -16.68 1.16
CA ALA A 36 0.49 -16.60 2.34
C ALA A 36 -0.41 -15.36 2.25
N ILE A 37 -1.65 -15.48 2.73
CA ILE A 37 -2.55 -14.34 2.91
C ILE A 37 -2.31 -13.78 4.31
N LEU A 38 -1.99 -12.49 4.42
CA LEU A 38 -1.64 -11.85 5.69
C LEU A 38 -2.42 -10.56 5.87
N GLY A 39 -2.82 -10.27 7.11
CA GLY A 39 -3.16 -8.92 7.52
C GLY A 39 -1.95 -8.01 7.44
N TYR A 40 -2.13 -6.76 6.99
CA TYR A 40 -1.04 -5.80 6.91
C TYR A 40 -1.40 -4.42 7.46
N TYR A 41 -0.36 -3.68 7.86
CA TYR A 41 -0.45 -2.32 8.38
C TYR A 41 0.51 -1.41 7.62
N PRO A 42 0.06 -0.30 7.05
CA PRO A 42 0.94 0.70 6.45
C PRO A 42 1.77 1.41 7.54
N ASP A 43 3.03 1.72 7.23
CA ASP A 43 3.96 2.41 8.14
C ASP A 43 4.96 3.24 7.33
N ARG A 44 4.67 4.52 7.09
CA ARG A 44 5.50 5.41 6.26
C ARG A 44 5.80 4.79 4.88
N ASP A 45 7.07 4.61 4.55
CA ASP A 45 7.63 4.05 3.31
C ASP A 45 7.77 2.52 3.34
N ARG A 46 6.97 1.83 4.15
CA ARG A 46 6.97 0.37 4.24
C ARG A 46 5.61 -0.18 4.66
N VAL A 47 5.42 -1.48 4.44
CA VAL A 47 4.25 -2.23 4.91
C VAL A 47 4.65 -3.21 5.99
N LEU A 48 3.90 -3.27 7.09
CA LEU A 48 4.13 -4.18 8.21
C LEU A 48 3.25 -5.42 8.10
N VAL A 49 3.83 -6.58 8.37
CA VAL A 49 3.13 -7.84 8.59
C VAL A 49 3.54 -8.46 9.92
N VAL A 50 2.60 -9.14 10.59
CA VAL A 50 2.79 -9.68 11.94
C VAL A 50 2.79 -11.20 11.93
N GLY A 51 3.88 -11.81 12.42
CA GLY A 51 4.01 -13.26 12.55
C GLY A 51 3.33 -13.84 13.79
N SER A 52 2.05 -13.52 14.01
CA SER A 52 1.33 -13.91 15.23
C SER A 52 1.02 -15.41 15.26
N ALA A 53 0.63 -16.00 14.13
CA ALA A 53 0.12 -17.38 14.04
C ALA A 53 -0.93 -17.69 15.15
N GLY A 54 -1.77 -16.70 15.47
CA GLY A 54 -2.79 -16.80 16.51
C GLY A 54 -2.26 -17.03 17.94
N GLY A 55 -1.01 -16.65 18.22
CA GLY A 55 -0.36 -16.91 19.51
C GLY A 55 0.26 -18.31 19.62
N SER A 56 0.38 -19.05 18.51
CA SER A 56 1.06 -20.35 18.49
C SER A 56 2.50 -20.25 19.03
N PRO A 57 3.02 -21.26 19.74
CA PRO A 57 4.43 -21.31 20.18
C PRO A 57 5.42 -21.43 19.01
N LYS A 58 4.95 -21.73 17.79
CA LYS A 58 5.78 -21.82 16.59
C LYS A 58 5.58 -20.58 15.72
N HIS A 59 6.65 -20.14 15.06
CA HIS A 59 6.55 -19.13 14.03
C HIS A 59 5.87 -19.69 12.77
N PRO A 60 5.19 -18.84 11.98
CA PRO A 60 4.59 -19.27 10.72
C PRO A 60 5.68 -19.60 9.69
N ALA A 61 5.36 -20.49 8.74
CA ALA A 61 6.34 -20.96 7.75
C ALA A 61 6.95 -19.82 6.90
N TRP A 62 6.14 -18.83 6.52
CA TRP A 62 6.59 -17.66 5.75
C TRP A 62 7.66 -16.84 6.52
N TYR A 63 7.62 -16.83 7.85
CA TYR A 63 8.63 -16.17 8.67
C TYR A 63 9.98 -16.91 8.63
N HIS A 64 9.96 -18.24 8.58
CA HIS A 64 11.18 -19.00 8.38
C HIS A 64 11.75 -18.82 6.96
N ASN A 65 10.87 -18.66 5.97
CA ASN A 65 11.27 -18.39 4.59
C ASN A 65 12.02 -17.06 4.48
N LEU A 66 11.47 -15.96 5.01
CA LEU A 66 12.11 -14.64 4.93
C LEU A 66 13.43 -14.54 5.68
N LEU A 67 13.64 -15.36 6.73
CA LEU A 67 14.92 -15.41 7.44
C LEU A 67 16.02 -16.05 6.58
N ALA A 68 15.64 -16.93 5.66
CA ALA A 68 16.57 -17.56 4.73
C ALA A 68 16.75 -16.75 3.43
N GLN A 69 15.69 -16.07 2.97
CA GLN A 69 15.70 -15.23 1.78
C GLN A 69 14.72 -14.04 1.98
N PRO A 70 15.22 -12.83 2.28
CA PRO A 70 14.37 -11.68 2.58
C PRO A 70 13.65 -11.10 1.35
N GLU A 71 14.05 -11.47 0.14
CA GLU A 71 13.43 -11.05 -1.11
C GLU A 71 12.06 -11.70 -1.26
N VAL A 72 11.04 -10.85 -1.38
CA VAL A 72 9.64 -11.25 -1.44
C VAL A 72 8.90 -10.49 -2.51
N THR A 73 7.73 -11.02 -2.89
CA THR A 73 6.76 -10.30 -3.70
C THR A 73 5.54 -10.03 -2.85
N VAL A 74 5.14 -8.76 -2.78
CA VAL A 74 3.92 -8.31 -2.12
C VAL A 74 2.86 -8.11 -3.19
N ASP A 75 1.66 -8.61 -2.99
CA ASP A 75 0.50 -8.39 -3.87
C ASP A 75 -0.65 -7.88 -2.99
N LEU A 76 -1.02 -6.61 -3.19
CA LEU A 76 -2.13 -5.95 -2.47
C LEU A 76 -3.47 -6.14 -3.19
N GLY A 77 -3.53 -7.01 -4.20
CA GLY A 77 -4.70 -7.29 -5.02
C GLY A 77 -4.80 -6.41 -6.26
N LEU A 78 -4.52 -5.11 -6.11
CA LEU A 78 -4.48 -4.15 -7.22
C LEU A 78 -3.12 -4.10 -7.90
N PHE A 79 -2.06 -4.22 -7.11
CA PHE A 79 -0.69 -4.12 -7.59
C PHE A 79 0.21 -5.06 -6.81
N SER A 80 1.27 -5.54 -7.48
CA SER A 80 2.28 -6.40 -6.89
C SER A 80 3.70 -5.89 -7.14
N TYR A 81 4.50 -5.76 -6.08
CA TYR A 81 5.86 -5.23 -6.14
C TYR A 81 6.88 -6.18 -5.49
N PRO A 82 8.15 -6.17 -5.95
CA PRO A 82 9.24 -6.78 -5.22
C PRO A 82 9.56 -5.95 -3.96
N ALA A 83 9.81 -6.63 -2.85
CA ALA A 83 10.18 -6.00 -1.59
C ALA A 83 11.29 -6.79 -0.89
N THR A 84 11.91 -6.14 0.10
CA THR A 84 12.84 -6.76 1.05
C THR A 84 12.17 -6.83 2.42
N ALA A 85 12.08 -8.02 2.99
CA ALA A 85 11.55 -8.24 4.32
C ALA A 85 12.61 -7.97 5.40
N VAL A 86 12.30 -7.06 6.33
CA VAL A 86 13.17 -6.65 7.44
C VAL A 86 12.44 -6.95 8.76
N VAL A 87 13.00 -7.87 9.54
CA VAL A 87 12.46 -8.17 10.88
C VAL A 87 12.85 -7.06 11.83
N LEU A 88 11.85 -6.32 12.34
CA LEU A 88 12.07 -5.25 13.32
C LEU A 88 12.58 -5.85 14.64
N ARG A 89 13.46 -5.12 15.33
CA ARG A 89 14.08 -5.57 16.59
C ARG A 89 14.10 -4.46 17.64
N GLY A 90 14.21 -4.87 18.90
CA GLY A 90 14.39 -3.95 20.03
C GLY A 90 13.29 -2.88 20.13
N ALA A 91 13.70 -1.66 20.48
CA ALA A 91 12.79 -0.54 20.72
C ALA A 91 11.85 -0.25 19.54
N GLU A 92 12.38 -0.24 18.30
CA GLU A 92 11.56 0.02 17.12
C GLU A 92 10.41 -1.00 16.98
N ARG A 93 10.71 -2.29 17.17
CA ARG A 93 9.68 -3.32 17.15
C ARG A 93 8.65 -3.10 18.25
N ASP A 94 9.09 -2.76 19.45
CA ASP A 94 8.20 -2.63 20.61
C ASP A 94 7.28 -1.40 20.48
N GLU A 95 7.81 -0.28 20.00
CA GLU A 95 7.02 0.92 19.67
C GLU A 95 5.98 0.63 18.58
N VAL A 96 6.40 -0.01 17.48
CA VAL A 96 5.50 -0.40 16.39
C VAL A 96 4.43 -1.38 16.90
N PHE A 97 4.82 -2.40 17.66
CA PHE A 97 3.88 -3.39 18.18
C PHE A 97 2.88 -2.77 19.16
N ALA A 98 3.32 -1.82 20.00
CA ALA A 98 2.43 -1.08 20.89
C ALA A 98 1.35 -0.31 20.11
N ARG A 99 1.73 0.38 19.01
CA ARG A 99 0.74 1.05 18.13
C ARG A 99 -0.25 0.06 17.51
N LEU A 100 0.22 -1.13 17.12
CA LEU A 100 -0.67 -2.17 16.58
C LEU A 100 -1.67 -2.66 17.65
N VAL A 101 -1.22 -2.85 18.90
CA VAL A 101 -2.09 -3.25 20.02
C VAL A 101 -3.11 -2.16 20.37
N GLU A 102 -2.71 -0.88 20.28
CA GLU A 102 -3.62 0.24 20.48
C GLU A 102 -4.73 0.27 19.42
N ALA A 103 -4.39 0.00 18.16
CA ALA A 103 -5.35 -0.08 17.07
C ALA A 103 -6.23 -1.35 17.12
N ASP A 104 -5.65 -2.49 17.52
CA ASP A 104 -6.33 -3.78 17.67
C ASP A 104 -5.78 -4.55 18.88
N PRO A 105 -6.51 -4.56 20.02
CA PRO A 105 -6.10 -5.25 21.24
C PRO A 105 -5.84 -6.76 21.06
N GLY A 106 -6.38 -7.38 20.01
CA GLY A 106 -6.19 -8.80 19.71
C GLY A 106 -4.72 -9.20 19.54
N TRP A 107 -3.85 -8.26 19.13
CA TRP A 107 -2.40 -8.52 19.07
C TRP A 107 -1.78 -8.74 20.44
N GLY A 108 -2.25 -8.00 21.45
CA GLY A 108 -1.83 -8.16 22.84
C GLY A 108 -2.22 -9.54 23.38
N ASP A 109 -3.44 -9.98 23.07
CA ASP A 109 -3.93 -11.31 23.44
C ASP A 109 -3.10 -12.42 22.82
N TYR A 110 -2.71 -12.30 21.54
CA TYR A 110 -1.82 -13.28 20.91
C TYR A 110 -0.44 -13.31 21.54
N GLN A 111 0.14 -12.16 21.90
CA GLN A 111 1.45 -12.09 22.54
C GLN A 111 1.41 -12.70 23.95
N ALA A 112 0.33 -12.50 24.70
CA ALA A 112 0.15 -13.08 26.03
C ALA A 112 0.03 -14.61 26.02
N ARG A 113 -0.41 -15.20 24.90
CA ARG A 113 -0.58 -16.66 24.74
C ARG A 113 0.71 -17.41 24.40
N THR A 114 1.83 -16.70 24.25
CA THR A 114 3.10 -17.31 23.83
C THR A 114 4.31 -16.72 24.53
N THR A 115 5.37 -17.51 24.65
CA THR A 115 6.64 -17.06 25.26
C THR A 115 7.60 -16.45 24.26
N ARG A 116 7.37 -16.64 22.95
CA ARG A 116 8.18 -16.01 21.91
C ARG A 116 7.75 -14.56 21.71
N THR A 117 8.69 -13.70 21.40
CA THR A 117 8.37 -12.38 20.85
C THR A 117 7.69 -12.57 19.49
N ILE A 118 6.49 -12.02 19.32
CA ILE A 118 5.80 -12.04 18.02
C ILE A 118 6.58 -11.13 17.06
N PRO A 119 7.08 -11.64 15.93
CA PRO A 119 7.86 -10.82 15.02
C PRO A 119 6.95 -9.84 14.28
N VAL A 120 7.42 -8.60 14.17
CA VAL A 120 6.90 -7.59 13.26
C VAL A 120 7.90 -7.47 12.12
N VAL A 121 7.43 -7.55 10.89
CA VAL A 121 8.27 -7.53 9.69
C VAL A 121 7.84 -6.35 8.83
N ALA A 122 8.80 -5.47 8.54
CA ALA A 122 8.67 -4.44 7.52
C ALA A 122 8.96 -5.01 6.13
N LEU A 123 8.11 -4.68 5.17
CA LEU A 123 8.25 -4.98 3.76
C LEU A 123 8.60 -3.66 3.07
N VAL A 124 9.88 -3.51 2.72
CA VAL A 124 10.42 -2.30 2.10
C VAL A 124 10.46 -2.53 0.60
N GLN A 125 9.77 -1.70 -0.17
CA GLN A 125 9.73 -1.84 -1.62
C GLN A 125 11.15 -1.75 -2.22
N ARG A 126 11.42 -2.59 -3.22
CA ARG A 126 12.65 -2.50 -4.01
C ARG A 126 12.42 -1.61 -5.23
N PRO A 127 13.41 -0.81 -5.64
CA PRO A 127 13.36 -0.10 -6.92
C PRO A 127 13.16 -1.10 -8.07
N GLY A 128 12.24 -0.79 -8.99
CA GLY A 128 11.93 -1.64 -10.14
C GLY A 128 10.78 -1.08 -10.98
N PRO A 129 10.54 -1.66 -12.17
CA PRO A 129 9.44 -1.24 -13.02
C PRO A 129 8.09 -1.39 -12.30
N PRO A 130 7.06 -0.59 -12.68
CA PRO A 130 5.86 -0.50 -11.90
C PRO A 130 5.13 -1.85 -11.81
N PRO A 131 4.53 -2.15 -10.66
CA PRO A 131 3.69 -3.32 -10.44
C PRO A 131 2.65 -3.59 -11.55
N GLY A 132 2.57 -4.83 -12.06
CA GLY A 132 1.45 -5.28 -12.91
C GLY A 132 1.74 -5.46 -14.40
N ALA A 133 2.96 -5.21 -14.87
CA ALA A 133 3.34 -5.38 -16.28
C ALA A 133 3.19 -6.82 -16.85
N GLU A 134 2.91 -7.82 -16.01
CA GLU A 134 2.79 -9.23 -16.42
C GLU A 134 1.34 -9.74 -16.61
N ARG A 135 0.29 -8.92 -16.36
CA ARG A 135 -1.13 -9.38 -16.43
C ARG A 135 -2.07 -8.49 -17.28
N GLY A 136 -1.54 -7.87 -18.33
CA GLY A 136 -2.29 -6.98 -19.23
C GLY A 136 -1.31 -6.08 -19.99
N SER A 137 -1.81 -5.20 -20.87
CA SER A 137 -0.97 -4.06 -21.27
C SER A 137 -0.73 -3.19 -20.05
N PHE A 138 0.44 -2.56 -19.99
CA PHE A 138 0.80 -1.66 -18.90
C PHE A 138 -0.25 -0.53 -18.77
N ALA A 139 -0.79 -0.07 -19.91
CA ALA A 139 -1.92 0.84 -19.98
C ALA A 139 -3.17 0.40 -19.17
N GLU A 140 -3.55 -0.87 -19.23
CA GLU A 140 -4.72 -1.38 -18.50
C GLU A 140 -4.45 -1.54 -17.00
N ALA A 141 -3.21 -1.87 -16.63
CA ALA A 141 -2.78 -1.88 -15.23
C ALA A 141 -2.85 -0.47 -14.62
N LEU A 142 -2.35 0.54 -15.35
CA LEU A 142 -2.35 1.95 -14.95
C LEU A 142 -3.79 2.45 -14.71
N LYS A 143 -4.70 2.24 -15.69
CA LYS A 143 -6.12 2.57 -15.56
C LYS A 143 -6.82 1.90 -14.37
N THR A 144 -6.47 0.65 -14.10
CA THR A 144 -7.03 -0.10 -12.97
C THR A 144 -6.61 0.52 -11.64
N ILE A 145 -5.33 0.88 -11.53
CA ILE A 145 -4.76 1.57 -10.36
C ILE A 145 -5.45 2.93 -10.17
N HIS A 146 -5.56 3.73 -11.23
CA HIS A 146 -6.19 5.05 -11.16
C HIS A 146 -7.65 4.95 -10.72
N SER A 147 -8.41 4.04 -11.32
CA SER A 147 -9.81 3.79 -10.97
C SER A 147 -9.97 3.40 -9.49
N ALA A 148 -9.01 2.67 -8.92
CA ALA A 148 -9.01 2.35 -7.50
C ALA A 148 -8.76 3.59 -6.63
N PHE A 149 -7.78 4.44 -6.96
CA PHE A 149 -7.53 5.67 -6.22
C PHE A 149 -8.74 6.62 -6.23
N ARG A 150 -9.35 6.83 -7.41
CA ARG A 150 -10.56 7.65 -7.54
C ARG A 150 -11.69 7.15 -6.64
N ARG A 151 -11.89 5.84 -6.58
CA ARG A 151 -12.92 5.22 -5.73
C ARG A 151 -12.60 5.38 -4.24
N GLU A 152 -11.39 5.05 -3.81
CA GLU A 152 -11.02 5.10 -2.39
C GLU A 152 -11.09 6.52 -1.83
N LEU A 153 -10.62 7.53 -2.56
CA LEU A 153 -10.77 8.92 -2.12
C LEU A 153 -12.22 9.36 -2.05
N SER A 154 -13.07 8.90 -2.98
CA SER A 154 -14.51 9.17 -2.94
C SER A 154 -15.16 8.57 -1.68
N LEU A 155 -14.73 7.38 -1.26
CA LEU A 155 -15.18 6.73 -0.02
C LEU A 155 -14.69 7.49 1.22
N ILE A 156 -13.41 7.89 1.25
CA ILE A 156 -12.84 8.68 2.34
C ILE A 156 -13.64 9.97 2.52
N ARG A 157 -13.86 10.72 1.42
CA ARG A 157 -14.64 11.96 1.43
C ARG A 157 -16.05 11.76 1.99
N ALA A 158 -16.75 10.72 1.52
CA ALA A 158 -18.12 10.43 1.96
C ALA A 158 -18.18 10.13 3.47
N GLU A 159 -17.19 9.42 3.99
CA GLU A 159 -17.11 9.08 5.41
C GLU A 159 -16.73 10.30 6.27
N VAL A 160 -15.77 11.12 5.84
CA VAL A 160 -15.43 12.38 6.54
C VAL A 160 -16.66 13.27 6.68
N ALA A 161 -17.44 13.39 5.60
CA ALA A 161 -18.66 14.21 5.58
C ALA A 161 -19.75 13.70 6.53
N LYS A 162 -19.82 12.38 6.75
CA LYS A 162 -20.83 11.75 7.61
C LYS A 162 -20.43 11.72 9.08
N SER A 163 -19.17 11.42 9.37
CA SER A 163 -18.69 11.09 10.72
C SER A 163 -18.10 12.27 11.48
N GLY A 164 -17.88 13.42 10.83
CA GLY A 164 -17.49 14.66 11.50
C GLY A 164 -16.04 14.70 12.00
N THR A 165 -15.28 13.61 11.86
CA THR A 165 -13.83 13.45 12.11
C THR A 165 -13.31 12.28 11.25
N LEU A 166 -11.99 12.19 11.06
CA LEU A 166 -11.36 10.96 10.57
C LEU A 166 -11.38 9.93 11.72
N GLY A 167 -12.34 9.00 11.73
CA GLY A 167 -12.31 7.90 12.70
C GLY A 167 -11.02 7.08 12.56
N ALA A 168 -10.52 6.45 13.63
CA ALA A 168 -9.23 5.75 13.63
C ALA A 168 -9.06 4.76 12.45
N GLN A 169 -10.11 4.03 12.09
CA GLN A 169 -10.10 3.14 10.92
C GLN A 169 -9.99 3.88 9.59
N LEU A 170 -10.61 5.06 9.47
CA LEU A 170 -10.55 5.90 8.27
C LEU A 170 -9.21 6.61 8.13
N GLN A 171 -8.60 7.04 9.25
CA GLN A 171 -7.25 7.56 9.29
C GLN A 171 -6.25 6.54 8.75
N ILE A 172 -6.34 5.30 9.23
CA ILE A 172 -5.49 4.23 8.71
C ILE A 172 -5.78 4.03 7.20
N ASN A 173 -7.03 4.15 6.73
CA ASN A 173 -7.42 4.00 5.30
C ASN A 173 -6.85 5.13 4.43
N CYS A 174 -6.94 6.36 4.90
CA CYS A 174 -6.36 7.53 4.28
C CYS A 174 -4.86 7.35 4.11
N LEU A 175 -4.14 6.97 5.17
CA LEU A 175 -2.69 6.74 5.13
C LEU A 175 -2.29 5.63 4.15
N THR A 176 -3.09 4.57 4.00
CA THR A 176 -2.83 3.53 2.98
C THR A 176 -2.94 4.08 1.56
N VAL A 177 -4.00 4.87 1.30
CA VAL A 177 -4.22 5.47 -0.02
C VAL A 177 -3.13 6.47 -0.31
N CYS A 178 -2.76 7.31 0.66
CA CYS A 178 -1.68 8.29 0.54
C CYS A 178 -0.36 7.60 0.20
N GLN A 179 -0.01 6.53 0.92
CA GLN A 179 1.20 5.76 0.64
C GLN A 179 1.13 5.06 -0.72
N GLY A 180 0.00 4.41 -1.04
CA GLY A 180 -0.19 3.76 -2.33
C GLY A 180 -0.01 4.73 -3.50
N LEU A 181 -0.55 5.93 -3.36
CA LEU A 181 -0.43 6.99 -4.35
C LEU A 181 1.01 7.52 -4.45
N HIS A 182 1.67 7.72 -3.32
CA HIS A 182 3.09 8.10 -3.28
C HIS A 182 3.98 7.07 -4.01
N TYR A 183 3.75 5.78 -3.81
CA TYR A 183 4.50 4.73 -4.50
C TYR A 183 4.24 4.69 -6.00
N HIS A 184 2.99 4.86 -6.41
CA HIS A 184 2.60 4.92 -7.81
C HIS A 184 3.31 6.07 -8.52
N HIS A 185 3.16 7.31 -8.02
CA HIS A 185 3.81 8.48 -8.60
C HIS A 185 5.33 8.38 -8.58
N THR A 186 5.93 7.88 -7.49
CA THR A 186 7.39 7.64 -7.44
C THR A 186 7.83 6.61 -8.49
N GLY A 187 7.03 5.55 -8.68
CA GLY A 187 7.27 4.53 -9.70
C GLY A 187 7.20 5.09 -11.12
N GLU A 188 6.30 6.04 -11.37
CA GLU A 188 6.25 6.77 -12.62
C GLU A 188 7.47 7.66 -12.82
N SER A 189 7.75 8.57 -11.88
CA SER A 189 8.87 9.52 -11.98
C SER A 189 10.23 8.84 -12.12
N THR A 190 10.46 7.74 -11.38
CA THR A 190 11.76 7.07 -11.36
C THR A 190 11.89 5.93 -12.37
N GLY A 191 10.78 5.46 -12.93
CA GLY A 191 10.74 4.29 -13.79
C GLY A 191 10.07 4.56 -15.13
N LEU A 192 8.76 4.82 -15.11
CA LEU A 192 7.95 4.94 -16.33
C LEU A 192 8.36 6.14 -17.20
N PHE A 193 8.43 7.33 -16.61
CA PHE A 193 8.68 8.57 -17.34
C PHE A 193 10.06 8.57 -18.03
N PRO A 194 11.17 8.17 -17.37
CA PRO A 194 12.45 8.04 -18.06
C PRO A 194 12.41 7.04 -19.22
N ALA A 195 11.70 5.91 -19.06
CA ALA A 195 11.57 4.90 -20.10
C ALA A 195 10.77 5.42 -21.31
N LEU A 196 9.67 6.15 -21.06
CA LEU A 196 8.88 6.81 -22.09
C LEU A 196 9.70 7.87 -22.82
N LEU A 197 10.43 8.75 -22.11
CA LEU A 197 11.26 9.78 -22.75
C LEU A 197 12.38 9.20 -23.61
N GLN A 198 12.89 8.02 -23.28
CA GLN A 198 13.90 7.35 -24.09
C GLN A 198 13.36 6.92 -25.46
N GLN A 199 12.09 6.53 -25.52
CA GLN A 199 11.43 6.02 -26.73
C GLN A 199 10.65 7.11 -27.48
N HIS A 200 10.10 8.07 -26.74
CA HIS A 200 9.18 9.12 -27.17
C HIS A 200 9.60 10.49 -26.59
N PRO A 201 10.70 11.11 -27.08
CA PRO A 201 11.18 12.40 -26.60
C PRO A 201 10.15 13.54 -26.73
N GLU A 202 9.17 13.40 -27.62
CA GLU A 202 8.04 14.32 -27.79
C GLU A 202 7.17 14.47 -26.52
N LEU A 203 7.22 13.51 -25.59
CA LEU A 203 6.48 13.55 -24.33
C LEU A 203 7.12 14.45 -23.26
N ALA A 204 8.28 15.06 -23.53
CA ALA A 204 9.03 15.85 -22.54
C ALA A 204 8.20 16.94 -21.85
N GLU A 205 7.37 17.67 -22.59
CA GLU A 205 6.54 18.73 -22.02
C GLU A 205 5.41 18.17 -21.14
N VAL A 206 4.75 17.10 -21.60
CA VAL A 206 3.69 16.43 -20.83
C VAL A 206 4.25 15.85 -19.53
N ILE A 207 5.38 15.14 -19.60
CA ILE A 207 6.00 14.53 -18.43
C ILE A 207 6.46 15.60 -17.43
N ALA A 208 6.99 16.73 -17.89
CA ALA A 208 7.33 17.84 -16.99
C ALA A 208 6.10 18.41 -16.26
N VAL A 209 4.95 18.45 -16.91
CA VAL A 209 3.68 18.83 -16.26
C VAL A 209 3.26 17.80 -15.21
N LEU A 210 3.33 16.50 -15.55
CA LEU A 210 2.97 15.42 -14.64
C LEU A 210 3.85 15.40 -13.38
N GLU A 211 5.17 15.61 -13.52
CA GLU A 211 6.09 15.72 -12.37
C GLU A 211 5.74 16.89 -11.43
N VAL A 212 5.35 18.05 -11.99
CA VAL A 212 4.87 19.19 -11.19
C VAL A 212 3.55 18.87 -10.48
N GLU A 213 2.68 18.06 -11.10
CA GLU A 213 1.45 17.58 -10.48
C GLU A 213 1.75 16.55 -9.36
N HIS A 214 2.73 15.66 -9.54
CA HIS A 214 3.20 14.75 -8.49
C HIS A 214 3.65 15.51 -7.25
N ASP A 215 4.48 16.55 -7.41
CA ASP A 215 4.97 17.38 -6.29
C ASP A 215 3.81 18.03 -5.52
N LYS A 216 2.81 18.56 -6.24
CA LYS A 216 1.62 19.18 -5.60
C LYS A 216 0.80 18.17 -4.84
N ILE A 217 0.57 16.98 -5.42
CA ILE A 217 -0.20 15.92 -4.78
C ILE A 217 0.54 15.42 -3.55
N ALA A 218 1.87 15.25 -3.61
CA ALA A 218 2.68 14.85 -2.47
C ALA A 218 2.51 15.81 -1.27
N VAL A 219 2.52 17.13 -1.52
CA VAL A 219 2.26 18.14 -0.47
C VAL A 219 0.87 17.98 0.14
N LEU A 220 -0.18 17.81 -0.69
CA LEU A 220 -1.56 17.64 -0.20
C LEU A 220 -1.74 16.36 0.61
N LEU A 221 -1.05 15.28 0.22
CA LEU A 221 -1.04 14.04 0.98
C LEU A 221 -0.41 14.26 2.36
N GLU A 222 0.78 14.86 2.43
CA GLU A 222 1.46 15.16 3.69
C GLU A 222 0.60 16.04 4.63
N GLU A 223 -0.05 17.07 4.09
CA GLU A 223 -0.98 17.91 4.84
C GLU A 223 -2.16 17.10 5.39
N LEU A 224 -2.74 16.20 4.58
CA LEU A 224 -3.85 15.35 5.00
C LEU A 224 -3.44 14.34 6.08
N GLU A 225 -2.22 13.79 6.03
CA GLU A 225 -1.70 12.91 7.09
C GLU A 225 -1.61 13.63 8.45
N GLN A 226 -1.26 14.92 8.44
CA GLN A 226 -1.13 15.75 9.64
C GLN A 226 -2.48 16.12 10.27
N LEU A 227 -3.56 16.11 9.46
CA LEU A 227 -4.90 16.52 9.88
C LEU A 227 -5.76 15.40 10.49
N ALA A 228 -5.16 14.23 10.74
CA ALA A 228 -5.89 13.02 11.05
C ALA A 228 -6.61 13.00 12.41
N ALA A 229 -6.40 14.00 13.27
CA ALA A 229 -7.12 14.19 14.54
C ALA A 229 -8.03 15.44 14.55
N THR A 230 -8.19 16.11 13.41
CA THR A 230 -8.88 17.39 13.27
C THR A 230 -10.38 17.20 12.93
N PRO A 231 -11.29 18.10 13.37
CA PRO A 231 -12.70 18.04 12.98
C PRO A 231 -12.93 18.07 11.46
N ALA A 232 -13.91 17.32 10.95
CA ALA A 232 -14.18 17.17 9.52
C ALA A 232 -14.41 18.49 8.78
N ALA A 233 -15.01 19.50 9.42
CA ALA A 233 -15.21 20.80 8.79
C ALA A 233 -13.90 21.47 8.34
N GLU A 234 -12.79 21.12 9.00
CA GLU A 234 -11.44 21.61 8.70
C GLU A 234 -10.64 20.65 7.82
N VAL A 235 -11.15 19.44 7.55
CA VAL A 235 -10.48 18.38 6.74
C VAL A 235 -11.12 18.24 5.36
N LEU A 236 -12.44 18.47 5.24
CA LEU A 236 -13.19 18.30 4.00
C LEU A 236 -12.66 19.15 2.83
N PRO A 237 -12.31 20.44 3.01
CA PRO A 237 -11.76 21.24 1.91
C PRO A 237 -10.46 20.66 1.33
N GLN A 238 -9.59 20.11 2.18
CA GLN A 238 -8.31 19.52 1.80
C GLN A 238 -8.51 18.18 1.10
N VAL A 239 -9.48 17.37 1.57
CA VAL A 239 -9.88 16.14 0.87
C VAL A 239 -10.47 16.48 -0.51
N ASP A 240 -11.28 17.53 -0.61
CA ASP A 240 -11.86 17.99 -1.87
C ASP A 240 -10.79 18.48 -2.86
N GLU A 241 -9.81 19.25 -2.38
CA GLU A 241 -8.69 19.72 -3.18
C GLU A 241 -7.82 18.54 -3.65
N LEU A 242 -7.47 17.61 -2.77
CA LEU A 242 -6.72 16.40 -3.12
C LEU A 242 -7.43 15.59 -4.21
N ILE A 243 -8.75 15.40 -4.09
CA ILE A 243 -9.55 14.69 -5.09
C ILE A 243 -9.54 15.42 -6.43
N ALA A 244 -9.69 16.74 -6.42
CA ALA A 244 -9.69 17.54 -7.64
C ALA A 244 -8.34 17.49 -8.37
N GLN A 245 -7.24 17.71 -7.64
CA GLN A 245 -5.89 17.66 -8.19
C GLN A 245 -5.54 16.26 -8.68
N LEU A 246 -5.82 15.22 -7.89
CA LEU A 246 -5.52 13.85 -8.29
C LEU A 246 -6.33 13.45 -9.52
N ASN A 247 -7.64 13.71 -9.58
CA ASN A 247 -8.43 13.34 -10.75
C ASN A 247 -7.91 14.05 -12.02
N ALA A 248 -7.59 15.35 -11.92
CA ALA A 248 -7.05 16.09 -13.05
C ALA A 248 -5.71 15.52 -13.54
N HIS A 249 -4.85 15.12 -12.60
CA HIS A 249 -3.58 14.48 -12.87
C HIS A 249 -3.76 13.12 -13.56
N LEU A 250 -4.55 12.21 -12.96
CA LEU A 250 -4.80 10.87 -13.49
C LEU A 250 -5.50 10.92 -14.87
N ASP A 251 -6.41 11.88 -15.08
CA ASP A 251 -7.07 12.07 -16.38
C ASP A 251 -6.07 12.51 -17.46
N ARG A 252 -5.11 13.38 -17.12
CA ARG A 252 -4.06 13.81 -18.04
C ARG A 252 -3.12 12.66 -18.37
N GLU A 253 -2.68 11.93 -17.35
CA GLU A 253 -1.81 10.78 -17.55
C GLU A 253 -2.47 9.73 -18.46
N GLU A 254 -3.75 9.44 -18.21
CA GLU A 254 -4.50 8.49 -19.03
C GLU A 254 -4.66 8.97 -20.48
N ALA A 255 -4.93 10.26 -20.69
CA ALA A 255 -5.13 10.81 -22.02
C ALA A 255 -3.83 10.86 -22.84
N GLU A 256 -2.73 11.23 -22.20
CA GLU A 256 -1.49 11.59 -22.89
C GLU A 256 -0.47 10.43 -22.94
N LEU A 257 -0.44 9.55 -21.93
CA LEU A 257 0.59 8.49 -21.86
C LEU A 257 0.09 7.13 -22.35
N LEU A 258 -1.17 6.76 -22.13
CA LEU A 258 -1.68 5.44 -22.51
C LEU A 258 -1.52 5.07 -24.00
N PRO A 259 -1.61 6.01 -24.97
CA PRO A 259 -1.34 5.69 -26.37
C PRO A 259 0.07 5.15 -26.64
N TYR A 260 1.00 5.31 -25.69
CA TYR A 260 2.41 4.92 -25.77
C TYR A 260 2.76 3.71 -24.88
N LEU A 261 1.75 3.07 -24.26
CA LEU A 261 1.87 1.99 -23.25
C LEU A 261 1.19 0.66 -23.66
#